data_AF-A0A163M6W5-F1
#
_entry.id   AF-A0A163M6W5-F1
#
_cell.length_a   1.000
_cell.length_b   1.000
_cell.length_c   1.000
_cell.angle_alpha   90.00
_cell.angle_beta   90.00
_cell.angle_gamma   90.00
#
_symmetry.space_group_name_H-M   'P 1'
#
loop_
_entity.id
_entity.type
_entity.pdbx_description
1 polymer ?
#
loop_
_entity_poly.entity_id
_entity_poly.type
_entity_poly.pdbx_seq_one_letter_code
_entity_poly.pdbx_strand_id
1 'polypeptide(L)' 'MVDFFYLARAAINPPTSLCKKLFPAIGEWHDRLAAVRTQYWRSYSPTVAENSFVQVIMMFRKTFIQDSVVMMELHPWYPI' A
#
# COMPACT_ATOMS: atom_id res chain seq x y z
N MET A 1 -20.16 -20.95 -16.85
CA MET A 1 -20.79 -20.07 -15.84
C MET A 1 -19.63 -19.33 -15.19
N VAL A 2 -19.39 -18.09 -15.61
CA VAL A 2 -18.28 -17.29 -15.09
C VAL A 2 -18.89 -16.45 -13.98
N ASP A 3 -18.68 -16.85 -12.73
CA ASP A 3 -19.14 -16.06 -11.60
C ASP A 3 -18.38 -14.72 -11.64
N PHE A 4 -19.12 -13.64 -11.90
CA PHE A 4 -18.58 -12.29 -11.79
C PHE A 4 -18.30 -12.01 -10.32
N PHE A 5 -17.06 -12.18 -9.88
CA PHE A 5 -16.60 -11.68 -8.59
C PHE A 5 -16.62 -10.14 -8.63
N TYR A 6 -17.75 -9.55 -8.27
CA TYR A 6 -17.80 -8.13 -7.94
C TYR A 6 -17.09 -7.96 -6.60
N LEU A 7 -15.82 -7.54 -6.65
CA LEU A 7 -15.07 -7.11 -5.47
C LEU A 7 -15.73 -5.83 -4.95
N ALA A 8 -16.67 -6.01 -4.02
CA ALA A 8 -17.27 -4.91 -3.29
C ALA A 8 -16.14 -4.20 -2.52
N ARG A 9 -15.64 -3.10 -3.10
CA ARG A 9 -14.62 -2.30 -2.44
C ARG A 9 -15.20 -1.71 -1.18
N ALA A 10 -14.60 -2.03 -0.04
CA ALA A 10 -14.90 -1.32 1.19
C ALA A 10 -14.60 0.18 0.97
N ALA A 11 -15.64 1.02 0.96
CA ALA A 11 -15.52 2.48 0.80
C ALA A 11 -14.78 3.17 1.96
N ILE A 12 -14.31 2.39 2.93
CA ILE A 12 -13.63 2.85 4.15
C ILE A 12 -12.13 2.89 3.87
N ASN A 13 -11.51 4.04 4.13
CA ASN A 13 -10.04 4.13 4.15
C ASN A 13 -9.51 3.17 5.22
N PRO A 14 -8.57 2.27 4.89
CA PRO A 14 -8.09 1.30 5.86
C PRO A 14 -7.42 1.99 7.05
N PRO A 15 -7.59 1.48 8.28
CA PRO A 15 -7.01 2.08 9.48
C PRO A 15 -5.49 2.24 9.35
N THR A 16 -4.96 3.40 9.78
CA THR A 16 -3.52 3.69 9.71
C THR A 16 -2.67 2.66 10.48
N SER A 17 -3.17 2.14 11.60
CA SER A 17 -2.51 1.09 12.39
C SER A 17 -2.36 -0.22 11.61
N LEU A 18 -3.39 -0.60 10.84
CA LEU A 18 -3.37 -1.80 10.00
C LEU A 18 -2.41 -1.61 8.81
N CYS A 19 -2.45 -0.43 8.18
CA CYS A 19 -1.51 -0.06 7.12
C CYS A 19 -0.03 -0.15 7.55
N LYS A 20 0.29 0.23 8.79
CA LYS A 20 1.65 0.14 9.33
C LYS A 20 2.08 -1.31 9.61
N LYS A 21 1.14 -2.22 9.91
CA LYS A 21 1.45 -3.63 10.17
C LYS A 21 1.73 -4.43 8.90
N LEU A 22 0.93 -4.25 7.85
CA LEU A 22 1.04 -5.04 6.63
C LEU A 22 2.34 -4.78 5.86
N PHE A 23 2.79 -3.53 5.88
CA PHE A 23 4.01 -3.11 5.20
C PHE A 23 4.71 -2.01 5.98
N PRO A 24 5.44 -2.37 7.06
CA PRO A 24 6.03 -1.39 7.98
C PRO A 24 7.11 -0.53 7.30
N ALA A 25 7.93 -1.13 6.44
CA ALA A 25 9.04 -0.46 5.79
C ALA A 25 8.62 0.66 4.80
N ILE A 26 7.41 0.59 4.23
CA ILE A 26 6.95 1.62 3.27
C ILE A 26 6.91 3.01 3.90
N GLY A 27 6.43 3.10 5.15
CA GLY A 27 6.35 4.39 5.84
C GLY A 27 7.73 4.99 6.04
N GLU A 28 8.68 4.19 6.50
CA GLU A 28 10.08 4.58 6.65
C GLU A 28 10.69 5.02 5.30
N TRP A 29 10.45 4.27 4.23
CA TRP A 29 11.00 4.59 2.91
C TRP A 29 10.43 5.89 2.36
N HIS A 30 9.13 6.12 2.53
CA HIS A 30 8.49 7.38 2.15
C HIS A 30 9.08 8.57 2.93
N ASP A 31 9.26 8.43 4.24
CA ASP A 31 9.83 9.49 5.08
C ASP A 31 11.30 9.74 4.74
N ARG A 32 12.07 8.69 4.44
CA ARG A 32 13.45 8.80 3.95
C ARG A 32 13.53 9.50 2.60
N LEU A 33 12.66 9.17 1.65
CA LEU A 33 12.58 9.87 0.35
C LEU A 33 12.18 11.34 0.52
N ALA A 34 11.25 11.63 1.43
CA ALA A 34 10.85 12.99 1.77
C ALA A 34 12.00 13.78 2.42
N ALA A 35 12.75 13.16 3.33
CA ALA A 35 13.93 13.75 3.97
C ALA A 35 15.09 13.97 3.00
N VAL A 36 15.35 13.02 2.10
CA VAL A 36 16.32 13.18 1.01
C VAL A 36 15.96 14.41 0.16
N ARG A 37 14.68 14.56 -0.19
CA ARG A 37 14.20 15.69 -1.00
C ARG A 37 14.42 17.03 -0.31
N THR A 38 14.34 17.09 1.02
CA THR A 38 14.49 18.34 1.79
C THR A 38 15.93 18.62 2.22
N GLN A 39 16.70 17.61 2.59
CA GLN A 39 18.07 17.73 3.08
C GLN A 39 19.09 17.91 1.94
N TYR A 40 18.85 17.28 0.78
CA TYR A 40 19.87 16.97 -0.21
C TYR A 40 19.59 17.55 -1.60
N TRP A 41 19.01 18.75 -1.69
CA TRP A 41 18.75 19.48 -2.96
C TRP A 41 19.96 19.53 -3.94
N ARG A 42 21.17 19.17 -3.51
CA ARG A 42 22.40 19.20 -4.32
C ARG A 42 23.14 17.88 -4.56
N SER A 43 22.74 16.70 -4.04
CA SER A 43 23.52 15.47 -4.35
C SER A 43 22.78 14.15 -4.43
N TYR A 44 21.55 14.02 -3.89
CA TYR A 44 20.75 12.81 -4.08
C TYR A 44 19.31 13.22 -4.38
N SER A 45 18.95 13.15 -5.66
CA SER A 45 17.55 13.20 -6.09
C SER A 45 17.08 11.76 -6.21
N PRO A 46 16.06 11.33 -5.43
CA PRO A 46 15.53 9.99 -5.60
C PRO A 46 14.99 9.86 -7.01
N THR A 47 15.37 8.78 -7.68
CA THR A 47 14.99 8.54 -9.06
C THR A 47 13.47 8.48 -9.19
N VAL A 48 12.95 8.87 -10.35
CA VAL A 48 11.51 8.79 -10.66
C VAL A 48 10.98 7.37 -10.39
N ALA A 49 11.80 6.36 -10.65
CA ALA A 49 11.50 4.96 -10.37
C ALA A 49 11.28 4.69 -8.86
N GLU A 50 12.18 5.11 -7.98
CA GLU A 50 12.04 4.90 -6.52
C GLU A 50 10.78 5.56 -5.96
N ASN A 51 10.52 6.81 -6.34
CA ASN A 51 9.32 7.54 -5.92
C ASN A 51 8.04 6.87 -6.42
N SER A 52 8.02 6.45 -7.69
CA SER A 52 6.88 5.74 -8.28
C SER A 52 6.65 4.37 -7.63
N PHE A 53 7.72 3.65 -7.31
CA PHE A 53 7.64 2.35 -6.67
C PHE A 53 7.02 2.44 -5.28
N VAL A 54 7.47 3.39 -4.45
CA VAL A 54 6.89 3.61 -3.12
C VAL A 54 5.41 4.01 -3.23
N GLN A 55 5.03 4.83 -4.20
CA GLN A 55 3.62 5.20 -4.43
C GLN A 55 2.76 4.01 -4.86
N VAL A 56 3.22 3.19 -5.80
CA VAL A 56 2.51 1.99 -6.26
C VAL A 56 2.28 1.03 -5.10
N ILE A 57 3.30 0.82 -4.28
CA ILE A 57 3.23 -0.08 -3.13
C ILE A 57 2.32 0.50 -2.02
N MET A 58 2.31 1.82 -1.80
CA MET A 58 1.34 2.49 -0.92
C MET A 58 -0.11 2.35 -1.43
N MET A 59 -0.32 2.46 -2.74
CA MET A 59 -1.64 2.32 -3.37
C MET A 59 -2.10 0.86 -3.28
N PHE A 60 -1.21 -0.08 -3.61
CA PHE A 60 -1.42 -1.51 -3.48
C PHE A 60 -1.82 -1.89 -2.06
N ARG A 61 -1.14 -1.36 -1.03
CA ARG A 61 -1.52 -1.60 0.36
C ARG A 61 -2.96 -1.20 0.68
N LYS A 62 -3.42 -0.04 0.18
CA LYS A 62 -4.79 0.42 0.44
C LYS A 62 -5.80 -0.49 -0.24
N THR A 63 -5.59 -0.76 -1.52
CA THR A 63 -6.50 -1.62 -2.29
C THR A 63 -6.49 -3.04 -1.74
N PHE A 64 -5.32 -3.59 -1.38
CA PHE A 64 -5.20 -4.93 -0.80
C PHE A 64 -6.00 -5.07 0.48
N ILE A 65 -5.91 -4.11 1.42
CA ILE A 65 -6.70 -4.17 2.67
C ILE A 65 -8.20 -4.05 2.39
N GLN A 66 -8.61 -3.18 1.45
CA GLN A 66 -10.02 -3.00 1.11
C GLN A 66 -10.60 -4.24 0.44
N ASP A 67 -9.83 -4.82 -0.47
CA ASP A 67 -10.22 -5.94 -1.32
C ASP A 67 -10.09 -7.28 -0.54
N SER A 68 -9.21 -7.34 0.47
CA SER A 68 -9.06 -8.52 1.34
C SER A 68 -10.20 -8.71 2.32
N VAL A 69 -11.04 -7.71 2.60
CA VAL A 69 -12.19 -7.85 3.52
C VAL A 69 -13.10 -8.99 3.04
N VAL A 70 -13.46 -8.95 1.75
CA VAL A 70 -14.31 -9.96 1.13
C VAL A 70 -13.61 -11.33 1.10
N MET A 71 -12.30 -11.35 0.81
CA MET A 71 -11.52 -12.59 0.82
C MET A 71 -11.43 -13.22 2.22
N MET A 72 -11.31 -12.40 3.27
CA MET A 72 -11.29 -12.85 4.67
C MET A 72 -12.66 -13.37 5.13
N GLU A 73 -13.76 -12.81 4.63
CA GLU A 73 -15.12 -13.28 4.93
C GLU A 73 -15.47 -14.58 4.19
N LEU A 74 -15.15 -14.66 2.89
CA LEU A 74 -15.49 -15.83 2.06
C LEU A 74 -14.55 -17.01 2.27
N HIS A 75 -13.26 -16.74 2.50
CA HIS A 75 -12.21 -17.77 2.56
C HIS A 75 -11.26 -17.55 3.76
N PRO A 76 -11.73 -17.75 5.01
CA PRO A 76 -10.95 -17.45 6.22
C PRO A 76 -9.64 -18.23 6.35
N TRP A 77 -9.52 -19.35 5.63
CA TRP A 77 -8.37 -20.26 5.67
C TRP A 77 -7.40 -20.06 4.51
N TYR A 78 -7.67 -19.11 3.61
CA TYR A 78 -6.79 -18.82 2.50
C TYR A 78 -5.59 -18.00 3.00
N PRO A 79 -4.34 -18.41 2.72
CA PRO A 79 -3.17 -17.63 3.08
C PRO A 79 -3.12 -16.34 2.25
N ILE A 80 -2.95 -15.22 2.95
CA ILE A 80 -2.93 -13.85 2.42
C ILE A 80 -1.49 -13.35 2.34
#